data_AF-A0A7J0ELL7-F1
#
_entry.id   AF-A0A7J0ELL7-F1
#
_cell.length_a   1.000
_cell.length_b   1.000
_cell.length_c   1.000
_cell.angle_alpha   90.00
_cell.angle_beta   90.00
_cell.angle_gamma   90.00
#
_symmetry.space_group_name_H-M   'P 1'
#
loop_
_entity.id
_entity.type
_entity.pdbx_description
1 polymer ?
#
loop_
_entity_poly.entity_id
_entity_poly.type
_entity_poly.pdbx_seq_one_letter_code
_entity_poly.pdbx_strand_id
1 'polypeptide(L)'
;MEIQTQRKPRFLCLHGFRTSADILEKQLRRWPEVVLGRLDLVFLDAPYPSRGKSDVEGFYDPPYYEWFQFSQGAILSAALPGMQKHGVALTKVPKIKFVIILAGGKFGGCLFGMPKLASNAFSSPVKCPSLHIIGEADFLKEPGTELLEAFEEPFVIHHPKGHTIASLG
;
A
#
# COMPACT_ATOMS: atom_id res chain seq x y z
N MET A 1 -30.07 -13.11 22.90
CA MET A 1 -28.91 -12.23 22.65
C MET A 1 -28.38 -12.58 21.28
N GLU A 2 -28.63 -11.74 20.27
CA GLU A 2 -27.94 -11.86 19.00
C GLU A 2 -26.47 -11.49 19.23
N ILE A 3 -25.57 -12.44 19.01
CA ILE A 3 -24.14 -12.14 18.91
C ILE A 3 -24.01 -11.34 17.61
N GLN A 4 -23.96 -10.00 17.71
CA GLN A 4 -23.55 -9.18 16.58
C GLN A 4 -22.10 -9.54 16.27
N THR A 5 -21.90 -10.44 15.31
CA THR A 5 -20.58 -10.72 14.77
C THR A 5 -20.09 -9.43 14.13
N GLN A 6 -19.18 -8.72 14.82
CA GLN A 6 -18.58 -7.51 14.31
C GLN A 6 -17.88 -7.84 12.99
N ARG A 7 -18.42 -7.32 11.88
CA ARG A 7 -17.90 -7.62 10.55
C ARG A 7 -16.47 -7.11 10.44
N LYS A 8 -15.53 -7.99 10.08
CA LYS A 8 -14.12 -7.61 9.92
C LYS A 8 -13.99 -6.50 8.87
N PRO A 9 -13.14 -5.48 9.09
CA PRO A 9 -12.81 -4.51 8.06
C PRO A 9 -12.17 -5.23 6.87
N ARG A 10 -12.65 -4.90 5.67
CA ARG A 10 -12.15 -5.47 4.42
C ARG A 10 -11.08 -4.56 3.82
N PHE A 11 -9.93 -5.13 3.49
CA PHE A 11 -8.83 -4.45 2.85
C PHE A 11 -8.57 -5.03 1.47
N LEU A 12 -8.44 -4.14 0.50
CA LEU A 12 -7.87 -4.46 -0.80
C LEU A 12 -6.35 -4.32 -0.71
N CYS A 13 -5.63 -5.40 -0.99
CA CYS A 13 -4.18 -5.51 -0.86
C CYS A 13 -3.52 -5.41 -2.25
N LEU A 14 -2.74 -4.35 -2.46
CA LEU A 14 -2.04 -4.09 -3.72
C LEU A 14 -0.54 -4.37 -3.56
N HIS A 15 -0.01 -5.30 -4.35
CA HIS A 15 1.40 -5.72 -4.25
C HIS A 15 2.39 -4.66 -4.79
N GLY A 16 3.66 -4.81 -4.43
CA GLY A 16 4.75 -3.92 -4.84
C GLY A 16 5.17 -4.12 -6.30
N PHE A 17 6.20 -3.40 -6.73
CA PHE A 17 6.72 -3.49 -8.09
C PHE A 17 7.25 -4.90 -8.40
N ARG A 18 6.85 -5.49 -9.52
CA ARG A 18 7.29 -6.81 -10.00
C ARG A 18 7.11 -7.93 -8.97
N THR A 19 6.02 -7.90 -8.22
CA THR A 19 5.59 -8.99 -7.33
C THR A 19 4.20 -9.45 -7.73
N SER A 20 3.49 -10.20 -6.88
CA SER A 20 2.14 -10.68 -7.14
C SER A 20 1.29 -10.64 -5.87
N ALA A 21 -0.01 -10.81 -6.04
CA ALA A 21 -0.98 -11.01 -4.96
C ALA A 21 -0.55 -12.14 -4.01
N ASP A 22 -0.17 -13.29 -4.57
CA ASP A 22 0.28 -14.47 -3.82
C ASP A 22 1.55 -14.18 -3.00
N ILE A 23 2.50 -13.44 -3.57
CA ILE A 23 3.73 -13.06 -2.86
C ILE A 23 3.40 -12.10 -1.72
N LEU A 24 2.54 -11.10 -1.94
CA LEU A 24 2.12 -10.18 -0.89
C LEU A 24 1.40 -10.94 0.24
N GLU A 25 0.53 -11.89 -0.10
CA GLU A 25 -0.14 -12.75 0.89
C GLU A 25 0.89 -13.53 1.73
N LYS A 26 1.84 -14.20 1.08
CA LYS A 26 2.93 -14.93 1.77
C LYS A 26 3.76 -14.01 2.67
N GLN A 27 4.07 -12.80 2.23
CA GLN A 27 4.82 -11.84 3.03
C GLN A 27 4.01 -11.32 4.24
N LEU A 28 2.70 -11.12 4.10
CA LEU A 28 1.81 -10.70 5.20
C LEU A 28 1.60 -11.80 6.25
N ARG A 29 1.77 -13.09 5.92
CA ARG A 29 1.72 -14.19 6.91
C ARG A 29 2.78 -14.09 8.01
N ARG A 30 3.73 -13.16 7.90
CA ARG A 30 4.67 -12.80 8.97
C ARG A 30 4.01 -12.05 10.12
N TRP A 31 2.80 -11.50 9.90
CA TRP A 31 2.03 -10.87 10.96
C TRP A 31 1.37 -11.92 11.85
N PRO A 32 1.25 -11.67 13.17
CA PRO A 32 0.58 -12.59 14.08
C PRO A 32 -0.85 -12.91 13.65
N GLU A 33 -1.29 -14.14 13.90
CA GLU A 33 -2.68 -14.57 13.61
C GLU A 33 -3.70 -13.66 14.30
N VAL A 34 -3.42 -13.19 15.52
CA VAL A 34 -4.33 -12.26 16.23
C VAL A 34 -4.59 -10.95 15.47
N VAL A 35 -3.66 -10.51 14.61
CA VAL A 35 -3.83 -9.36 13.71
C VAL A 35 -4.57 -9.79 12.45
N LEU A 36 -4.08 -10.83 11.76
CA LEU A 36 -4.66 -11.30 10.50
C LEU A 36 -6.12 -11.77 10.67
N GLY A 37 -6.42 -12.45 11.77
CA GLY A 37 -7.75 -12.91 12.16
C GLY A 37 -8.75 -11.79 12.39
N ARG A 38 -8.32 -10.53 12.51
CA ARG A 38 -9.20 -9.35 12.61
C ARG A 38 -9.48 -8.67 11.27
N LEU A 39 -8.82 -9.07 10.20
CA LEU A 39 -8.93 -8.44 8.88
C LEU A 39 -9.58 -9.39 7.86
N ASP A 40 -10.31 -8.82 6.89
CA ASP A 40 -10.76 -9.52 5.68
C ASP A 40 -9.89 -9.01 4.51
N LEU A 41 -8.86 -9.77 4.11
CA LEU A 41 -7.87 -9.34 3.12
C LEU A 41 -8.21 -9.89 1.73
N VAL A 42 -8.27 -9.01 0.73
CA VAL A 42 -8.49 -9.36 -0.67
C VAL A 42 -7.27 -8.93 -1.47
N PHE A 43 -6.55 -9.88 -2.04
CA PHE A 43 -5.33 -9.63 -2.82
C PHE A 43 -5.66 -9.58 -4.32
N LEU A 44 -5.08 -8.63 -5.04
CA LEU A 44 -5.22 -8.51 -6.49
C LEU A 44 -3.88 -8.43 -7.18
N ASP A 45 -3.75 -9.17 -8.27
CA ASP A 45 -2.65 -8.99 -9.21
C ASP A 45 -2.86 -7.73 -10.04
N ALA A 46 -1.75 -7.05 -10.30
CA ALA A 46 -1.72 -5.95 -11.22
C ALA A 46 -1.96 -6.44 -12.67
N PRO A 47 -2.51 -5.59 -13.56
CA PRO A 47 -2.96 -6.06 -14.87
C PRO A 47 -1.83 -6.32 -15.88
N TYR A 48 -0.62 -5.84 -15.63
CA TYR A 48 0.50 -5.96 -16.57
C TYR A 48 1.51 -7.01 -16.08
N PRO A 49 1.79 -8.08 -16.85
CA PRO A 49 2.89 -8.98 -16.53
C PRO A 49 4.22 -8.23 -16.53
N SER A 50 5.09 -8.53 -15.58
CA SER A 50 6.43 -7.95 -15.54
C SER A 50 7.24 -8.41 -16.75
N ARG A 51 7.97 -7.47 -17.35
CA ARG A 51 8.85 -7.70 -18.51
C ARG A 51 10.32 -7.68 -18.16
N GLY A 52 10.66 -7.40 -16.90
CA GLY A 52 12.04 -7.27 -16.43
C GLY A 52 12.28 -8.08 -15.18
N LYS A 53 13.53 -8.06 -14.73
CA LYS A 53 13.96 -8.77 -13.53
C LYS A 53 13.18 -8.32 -12.30
N SER A 54 12.73 -9.27 -11.48
CA SER A 54 12.21 -8.98 -10.15
C SER A 54 13.27 -9.17 -9.07
N ASP A 55 13.27 -8.30 -8.05
CA ASP A 55 14.13 -8.42 -6.88
C ASP A 55 13.76 -9.60 -5.98
N VAL A 56 12.58 -10.20 -6.20
CA VAL A 56 12.13 -11.40 -5.48
C VAL A 56 12.44 -12.71 -6.21
N GLU A 57 13.09 -12.65 -7.38
CA GLU A 57 13.56 -13.85 -8.09
C GLU A 57 14.51 -14.68 -7.22
N GLY A 58 14.32 -16.01 -7.24
CA GLY A 58 15.07 -16.94 -6.40
C GLY A 58 14.52 -17.09 -4.97
N PHE A 59 13.62 -16.20 -4.54
CA PHE A 59 12.88 -16.34 -3.27
C PHE A 59 11.43 -16.77 -3.49
N TYR A 60 10.82 -16.31 -4.59
CA TYR A 60 9.45 -16.62 -4.96
C TYR A 60 9.36 -16.94 -6.45
N ASP A 61 8.53 -17.92 -6.81
CA ASP A 61 8.30 -18.27 -8.21
C ASP A 61 7.42 -17.23 -8.93
N PRO A 62 7.59 -17.02 -10.26
CA PRO A 62 6.70 -16.21 -11.08
C PRO A 62 5.28 -16.83 -11.17
N PRO A 63 4.25 -16.10 -11.66
CA PRO A 63 4.31 -14.82 -12.38
C PRO A 63 4.46 -13.59 -11.48
N TYR A 64 5.06 -12.53 -12.06
CA TYR A 64 5.15 -11.21 -11.45
C TYR A 64 4.39 -10.19 -12.30
N TYR A 65 3.88 -9.16 -11.65
CA TYR A 65 3.03 -8.13 -12.26
C TYR A 65 3.45 -6.70 -11.88
N GLU A 66 2.95 -5.73 -12.64
CA GLU A 66 3.21 -4.29 -12.49
C GLU A 66 1.87 -3.53 -12.63
N TRP A 67 1.61 -2.56 -11.74
CA TRP A 67 0.39 -1.72 -11.80
C TRP A 67 0.43 -0.74 -12.97
N PHE A 68 1.62 -0.18 -13.18
CA PHE A 68 2.01 0.68 -14.28
C PHE A 68 3.53 0.79 -14.23
N GLN A 69 4.21 1.11 -15.33
CA GLN A 69 5.68 1.16 -15.37
C GLN A 69 6.24 1.97 -14.17
N PHE A 70 7.07 1.33 -13.33
CA PHE A 70 7.66 1.83 -12.08
C PHE A 70 6.69 2.07 -10.88
N SER A 71 5.39 1.79 -11.00
CA SER A 71 4.40 2.04 -9.96
C SER A 71 4.28 0.88 -8.96
N GLN A 72 4.33 1.22 -7.67
CA GLN A 72 4.15 0.29 -6.55
C GLN A 72 2.76 0.42 -5.94
N GLY A 73 2.18 -0.71 -5.48
CA GLY A 73 0.86 -0.73 -4.86
C GLY A 73 0.71 0.23 -3.68
N ALA A 74 1.76 0.46 -2.89
CA ALA A 74 1.75 1.39 -1.76
C ALA A 74 1.60 2.86 -2.20
N ILE A 75 2.28 3.28 -3.26
CA ILE A 75 2.21 4.65 -3.81
C ILE A 75 0.83 4.91 -4.41
N LEU A 76 0.31 3.93 -5.17
CA LEU A 76 -1.04 3.99 -5.72
C LEU A 76 -2.08 4.08 -4.58
N SER A 77 -1.97 3.20 -3.58
CA SER A 77 -2.86 3.18 -2.41
C SER A 77 -2.88 4.51 -1.66
N ALA A 78 -1.74 5.17 -1.53
CA ALA A 78 -1.65 6.47 -0.87
C ALA A 78 -2.38 7.58 -1.64
N ALA A 79 -2.34 7.55 -2.97
CA ALA A 79 -3.00 8.55 -3.81
C ALA A 79 -4.52 8.32 -3.96
N LEU A 80 -4.99 7.07 -3.88
CA LEU A 80 -6.38 6.70 -4.14
C LEU A 80 -7.42 7.50 -3.33
N PRO A 81 -7.27 7.76 -2.01
CA PRO A 81 -8.22 8.59 -1.27
C PRO A 81 -8.35 10.01 -1.84
N GLY A 82 -7.22 10.63 -2.20
CA GLY A 82 -7.18 11.94 -2.81
C GLY A 82 -7.78 11.96 -4.21
N MET A 83 -7.45 10.97 -5.03
CA MET A 83 -8.02 10.79 -6.37
C MET A 83 -9.54 10.56 -6.32
N GLN A 84 -10.02 9.80 -5.35
CA GLN A 84 -11.45 9.58 -5.14
C GLN A 84 -12.17 10.85 -4.70
N LYS A 85 -11.57 11.63 -3.77
CA LYS A 85 -12.08 12.94 -3.35
C LYS A 85 -12.25 13.91 -4.52
N HIS A 86 -11.32 13.88 -5.49
CA HIS A 86 -11.36 14.74 -6.68
C HIS A 86 -12.16 14.15 -7.85
N GLY A 87 -12.82 13.00 -7.67
CA GLY A 87 -13.69 12.42 -8.68
C GLY A 87 -12.97 11.80 -9.89
N VAL A 88 -11.69 11.45 -9.76
CA VAL A 88 -10.88 10.91 -10.88
C VAL A 88 -10.60 9.41 -10.78
N ALA A 89 -10.84 8.79 -9.62
CA ALA A 89 -10.76 7.34 -9.42
C ALA A 89 -11.84 6.85 -8.46
N LEU A 90 -12.26 5.58 -8.57
CA LEU A 90 -13.19 4.93 -7.62
C LEU A 90 -14.48 5.72 -7.35
N THR A 91 -15.03 6.40 -8.35
CA THR A 91 -16.18 7.31 -8.22
C THR A 91 -17.53 6.61 -8.03
N LYS A 92 -17.60 5.32 -8.37
CA LYS A 92 -18.83 4.50 -8.31
C LYS A 92 -18.85 3.54 -7.12
N VAL A 93 -17.92 3.67 -6.18
CA VAL A 93 -17.83 2.84 -4.97
C VAL A 93 -17.80 3.72 -3.72
N PRO A 94 -18.11 3.18 -2.53
CA PRO A 94 -18.00 3.94 -1.28
C PRO A 94 -16.61 4.55 -1.07
N LYS A 95 -16.55 5.64 -0.30
CA LYS A 95 -15.29 6.28 0.06
C LYS A 95 -14.36 5.31 0.77
N ILE A 96 -13.07 5.35 0.43
CA ILE A 96 -12.02 4.69 1.20
C ILE A 96 -12.03 5.25 2.62
N LYS A 97 -12.04 4.35 3.61
CA LYS A 97 -12.16 4.71 5.03
C LYS A 97 -10.85 4.57 5.80
N PHE A 98 -9.88 3.85 5.25
CA PHE A 98 -8.59 3.59 5.87
C PHE A 98 -7.58 3.15 4.81
N VAL A 99 -6.30 3.51 4.97
CA VAL A 99 -5.19 2.97 4.16
C VAL A 99 -4.08 2.43 5.06
N ILE A 100 -3.50 1.29 4.67
CA ILE A 100 -2.27 0.76 5.28
C ILE A 100 -1.19 0.84 4.22
N ILE A 101 -0.11 1.55 4.52
CA ILE A 101 0.99 1.83 3.61
C ILE A 101 2.26 1.17 4.17
N LEU A 102 2.77 0.17 3.45
CA LEU A 102 4.01 -0.53 3.78
C LEU A 102 5.08 -0.07 2.78
N ALA A 103 6.18 0.52 3.27
CA ALA A 103 7.26 1.02 2.41
C ALA A 103 6.76 1.91 1.23
N GLY A 104 5.92 2.90 1.58
CA GLY A 104 5.26 3.75 0.60
C GLY A 104 6.12 4.90 0.07
N GLY A 105 5.48 5.72 -0.78
CA GLY A 105 6.02 6.97 -1.27
C GLY A 105 4.92 7.82 -1.91
N LYS A 106 5.28 9.04 -2.32
CA LYS A 106 4.34 10.05 -2.80
C LYS A 106 4.52 10.30 -4.30
N PHE A 107 3.45 10.22 -5.08
CA PHE A 107 3.49 10.75 -6.45
C PHE A 107 3.78 12.25 -6.43
N GLY A 108 4.73 12.68 -7.26
CA GLY A 108 5.27 14.04 -7.26
C GLY A 108 6.15 14.38 -6.06
N GLY A 109 6.59 13.37 -5.31
CA GLY A 109 7.61 13.52 -4.28
C GLY A 109 9.03 13.43 -4.84
N CYS A 110 10.02 13.24 -3.96
CA CYS A 110 11.44 13.28 -4.31
C CYS A 110 11.87 12.22 -5.33
N LEU A 111 11.23 11.04 -5.33
CA LEU A 111 11.62 9.89 -6.14
C LEU A 111 10.62 9.53 -7.25
N PHE A 112 9.34 9.83 -7.06
CA PHE A 112 8.28 9.37 -7.95
C PHE A 112 7.67 10.53 -8.73
N GLY A 113 7.60 10.39 -10.05
CA GLY A 113 6.94 11.35 -10.92
C GLY A 113 5.45 11.54 -10.57
N MET A 114 4.84 12.60 -11.09
CA MET A 114 3.44 12.91 -10.88
C MET A 114 2.60 12.53 -12.11
N PRO A 115 1.81 11.43 -12.07
CA PRO A 115 0.83 11.16 -13.12
C PRO A 115 -0.23 12.27 -13.15
N LYS A 116 -0.66 12.67 -14.35
CA LYS A 116 -1.73 13.69 -14.52
C LYS A 116 -2.99 13.35 -13.74
N LEU A 117 -3.35 12.06 -13.68
CA LEU A 117 -4.52 11.59 -12.93
C LEU A 117 -4.40 11.78 -11.40
N ALA A 118 -3.17 11.80 -10.88
CA ALA A 118 -2.88 11.96 -9.45
C ALA A 118 -2.47 13.39 -9.06
N SER A 119 -2.51 14.36 -9.99
CA SER A 119 -1.98 15.72 -9.78
C SER A 119 -2.58 16.43 -8.56
N ASN A 120 -3.84 16.13 -8.27
CA ASN A 120 -4.57 16.71 -7.14
C ASN A 120 -4.72 15.74 -5.96
N ALA A 121 -4.12 14.55 -6.01
CA ALA A 121 -4.28 13.54 -4.96
C ALA A 121 -3.79 14.06 -3.59
N PHE A 122 -2.77 14.90 -3.58
CA PHE A 122 -2.16 15.47 -2.38
C PHE A 122 -2.26 17.01 -2.33
N SER A 123 -3.21 17.61 -3.05
CA SER A 123 -3.41 19.08 -3.09
C SER A 123 -3.89 19.68 -1.75
N SER A 124 -4.37 18.82 -0.85
CA SER A 124 -4.76 19.12 0.53
C SER A 124 -4.48 17.88 1.38
N PRO A 125 -4.29 18.01 2.71
CA PRO A 125 -4.08 16.86 3.58
C PRO A 125 -5.14 15.78 3.38
N VAL A 126 -4.69 14.54 3.25
CA VAL A 126 -5.52 13.36 3.10
C VAL A 126 -6.13 13.02 4.47
N LYS A 127 -7.43 13.29 4.60
CA LYS A 127 -8.21 13.05 5.83
C LYS A 127 -8.52 11.58 6.10
N CYS A 128 -8.25 10.70 5.14
CA CYS A 128 -8.47 9.27 5.31
C CYS A 128 -7.47 8.77 6.37
N PRO A 129 -7.93 8.17 7.48
CA PRO A 129 -7.04 7.58 8.47
C PRO A 129 -6.04 6.62 7.82
N SER A 130 -4.80 6.66 8.31
CA SER A 130 -3.71 5.91 7.69
C SER A 130 -2.76 5.31 8.72
N LEU A 131 -2.33 4.08 8.44
CA LEU A 131 -1.22 3.41 9.10
C LEU A 131 -0.05 3.33 8.12
N HIS A 132 1.10 3.85 8.51
CA HIS A 132 2.34 3.77 7.74
C HIS A 132 3.35 2.90 8.47
N ILE A 133 3.94 1.95 7.78
CA ILE A 133 5.01 1.10 8.31
C ILE A 133 6.27 1.33 7.48
N ILE A 134 7.30 1.88 8.13
CA ILE A 134 8.53 2.36 7.49
C ILE A 134 9.74 1.59 8.04
N GLY A 135 10.57 1.09 7.14
CA GLY A 135 11.85 0.47 7.48
C GLY A 135 12.95 1.51 7.67
N GLU A 136 13.66 1.45 8.79
CA GLU A 136 14.77 2.37 9.10
C GLU A 136 15.96 2.23 8.15
N ALA A 137 16.17 1.02 7.61
CA ALA A 137 17.20 0.72 6.62
C ALA A 137 16.63 0.63 5.19
N ASP A 138 15.38 1.07 4.98
CA ASP A 138 14.74 1.03 3.66
C ASP A 138 15.28 2.15 2.78
N PHE A 139 15.65 1.82 1.54
CA PHE A 139 16.06 2.81 0.54
C PHE A 139 14.92 3.76 0.15
N LEU A 140 13.65 3.38 0.42
CA LEU A 140 12.47 4.23 0.29
C LEU A 140 12.08 4.97 1.57
N LYS A 141 12.90 4.94 2.63
CA LYS A 141 12.60 5.65 3.89
C LYS A 141 12.31 7.14 3.68
N GLU A 142 13.12 7.84 2.89
CA GLU A 142 12.90 9.26 2.62
C GLU A 142 11.58 9.51 1.86
N PRO A 143 11.28 8.86 0.72
CA PRO A 143 9.97 8.96 0.08
C PRO A 143 8.79 8.60 1.01
N GLY A 144 8.95 7.59 1.86
CA GLY A 144 7.93 7.19 2.82
C GLY A 144 7.72 8.22 3.93
N THR A 145 8.78 8.92 4.34
CA THR A 145 8.72 10.00 5.33
C THR A 145 8.08 11.25 4.74
N GLU A 146 8.45 11.63 3.51
CA GLU A 146 7.81 12.73 2.78
C GLU A 146 6.29 12.50 2.60
N LEU A 147 5.88 11.25 2.39
CA LEU A 147 4.47 10.90 2.25
C LEU A 147 3.67 11.23 3.51
N LEU A 148 4.26 11.16 4.71
CA LEU A 148 3.56 11.42 5.97
C LEU A 148 2.96 12.82 6.02
N GLU A 149 3.64 13.82 5.45
CA GLU A 149 3.17 15.21 5.38
C GLU A 149 1.88 15.37 4.55
N ALA A 150 1.58 14.39 3.70
CA ALA A 150 0.37 14.40 2.88
C ALA A 150 -0.87 13.91 3.64
N PHE A 151 -0.74 13.34 4.84
CA PHE A 151 -1.84 12.78 5.64
C PHE A 151 -2.14 13.62 6.88
N GLU A 152 -3.42 13.65 7.27
CA GLU A 152 -3.85 14.21 8.56
C GLU A 152 -3.64 13.15 9.64
N GLU A 153 -2.80 13.44 10.63
CA GLU A 153 -2.49 12.59 11.79
C GLU A 153 -2.20 11.10 11.45
N PRO A 154 -1.19 10.81 10.59
CA PRO A 154 -0.86 9.43 10.25
C PRO A 154 -0.35 8.66 11.49
N PHE A 155 -0.80 7.42 11.66
CA PHE A 155 -0.20 6.52 12.64
C PHE A 155 1.02 5.85 12.01
N VAL A 156 2.18 5.90 12.67
CA VAL A 156 3.45 5.44 12.08
C VAL A 156 4.10 4.37 12.96
N ILE A 157 4.53 3.28 12.33
CA ILE A 157 5.34 2.22 12.95
C ILE A 157 6.68 2.17 12.21
N HIS A 158 7.76 2.26 12.96
CA HIS A 158 9.11 2.06 12.44
C HIS A 158 9.61 0.66 12.75
N HIS A 159 10.39 0.06 11.84
CA HIS A 159 11.08 -1.22 12.08
C HIS A 159 12.52 -1.18 11.56
N PRO A 160 13.46 -1.96 12.13
CA PRO A 160 14.90 -1.80 11.84
C PRO A 160 15.35 -2.36 10.48
N LYS A 161 14.44 -2.94 9.68
CA LYS A 161 14.79 -3.66 8.45
C LYS A 161 14.72 -2.73 7.23
N GLY A 162 15.24 -3.23 6.10
CA GLY A 162 15.12 -2.55 4.80
C GLY A 162 13.74 -2.70 4.16
N HIS A 163 13.70 -2.70 2.83
CA HIS A 163 12.48 -2.80 2.02
C HIS A 163 11.80 -4.17 2.15
N THR A 164 11.03 -4.35 3.23
CA THR A 164 10.38 -5.62 3.58
C THR A 164 9.12 -5.38 4.41
N ILE A 165 8.18 -6.32 4.36
CA ILE A 165 7.04 -6.31 5.30
C ILE A 165 7.56 -6.58 6.73
N ALA A 166 7.26 -5.66 7.64
CA ALA A 166 7.62 -5.74 9.04
C ALA A 166 7.07 -7.03 9.69
N SER A 167 7.85 -7.61 10.59
CA SER A 167 7.35 -8.62 11.54
C SER A 167 6.68 -7.88 12.69
N LEU A 168 5.42 -8.18 13.00
CA LEU A 168 4.66 -7.52 14.08
C LEU A 168 4.65 -8.36 15.37
N GLY A 169 5.76 -9.04 15.68
CA GLY A 169 5.93 -9.90 16.84
C GLY A 169 7.38 -10.01 17.25
#